data_AF-A0A956VR92-F1
#
_entry.id   AF-A0A956VR92-F1
#
_cell.length_a   1.000
_cell.length_b   1.000
_cell.length_c   1.000
_cell.angle_alpha   90.00
_cell.angle_beta   90.00
_cell.angle_gamma   90.00
#
_symmetry.space_group_name_H-M   'P 1'
#
loop_
_entity.id
_entity.type
_entity.pdbx_description
1 polymer ?
#
loop_
_entity_poly.entity_id
_entity_poly.type
_entity_poly.pdbx_seq_one_letter_code
_entity_poly.pdbx_strand_id
1 'polypeptide(L)'
;MSEIQIMVLLLSLLGLPLIALGYVMPRLPRNRLAGIRFAATLEDDRVWRDAHLRGGPRFRIVGWLIFGSGLVLTAVPVPDWLALGAFSAVSIGSITWFAVDSYRYASARRRHYRAIDEAVASRD
;
A
#
# COMPACT_ATOMS: atom_id res chain seq x y z
N MET A 1 2.38 24.04 -20.31
CA MET A 1 1.87 22.89 -19.55
C MET A 1 0.36 22.91 -19.68
N SER A 2 -0.25 21.83 -20.15
CA SER A 2 -1.71 21.75 -20.31
C SER A 2 -2.43 21.64 -18.97
N GLU A 3 -3.74 21.90 -18.94
CA GLU A 3 -4.58 21.70 -17.75
C GLU A 3 -4.51 20.25 -17.24
N ILE A 4 -4.49 19.29 -18.18
CA ILE A 4 -4.37 17.86 -17.86
C ILE A 4 -3.00 17.56 -17.23
N GLN A 5 -1.90 18.13 -17.74
CA GLN A 5 -0.57 17.96 -17.14
C GLN A 5 -0.50 18.56 -15.73
N ILE A 6 -1.11 19.73 -15.50
CA ILE A 6 -1.22 20.32 -14.16
C ILE A 6 -1.99 19.37 -13.23
N MET A 7 -3.12 18.82 -13.68
CA MET A 7 -3.91 17.87 -12.91
C MET A 7 -3.11 16.60 -12.55
N VAL A 8 -2.43 15.99 -13.52
CA VAL A 8 -1.58 14.80 -13.30
C VAL A 8 -0.47 15.11 -12.30
N LEU A 9 0.17 16.28 -12.41
CA LEU A 9 1.22 16.70 -11.48
C LEU A 9 0.66 16.86 -10.05
N LEU A 10 -0.48 17.53 -9.89
CA LEU A 10 -1.11 17.71 -8.58
C LEU A 10 -1.52 16.37 -7.95
N LEU A 11 -2.11 15.46 -8.74
CA LEU A 11 -2.49 14.13 -8.26
C LEU A 11 -1.25 13.29 -7.88
N SER A 12 -0.15 13.43 -8.59
CA SER A 12 1.10 12.72 -8.28
C SER A 12 1.66 13.08 -6.90
N LEU A 13 1.38 14.29 -6.39
CA LEU A 13 1.78 14.71 -5.04
C LEU A 13 1.14 13.84 -3.95
N LEU A 14 0.02 13.16 -4.23
CA LEU A 14 -0.57 12.16 -3.32
C LEU A 14 0.35 10.95 -3.09
N GLY A 15 1.36 10.74 -3.94
CA GLY A 15 2.43 9.76 -3.71
C GLY A 15 3.29 10.08 -2.47
N LEU A 16 3.48 11.35 -2.13
CA LEU A 16 4.30 11.79 -0.99
C LEU A 16 3.74 11.33 0.37
N PRO A 17 2.45 11.55 0.71
CA PRO A 17 1.90 11.03 1.96
C PRO A 17 1.90 9.49 2.00
N LEU A 18 1.76 8.80 0.86
CA LEU A 18 1.91 7.34 0.80
C LEU A 18 3.33 6.90 1.19
N ILE A 19 4.36 7.58 0.68
CA ILE A 19 5.75 7.35 1.08
C ILE A 19 5.93 7.59 2.58
N ALA A 20 5.44 8.73 3.09
CA ALA A 20 5.55 9.08 4.51
C ALA A 20 4.86 8.03 5.41
N LEU A 21 3.63 7.65 5.07
CA LEU A 21 2.89 6.61 5.79
C LEU A 21 3.61 5.25 5.74
N GLY A 22 4.25 4.91 4.63
CA GLY A 22 5.02 3.67 4.54
C GLY A 22 6.23 3.62 5.48
N TYR A 23 6.80 4.76 5.88
CA TYR A 23 7.81 4.84 6.94
C TYR A 23 7.24 4.72 8.35
N VAL A 24 6.03 5.22 8.55
CA VAL A 24 5.33 5.22 9.85
C VAL A 24 4.72 3.85 10.14
N MET A 25 4.22 3.14 9.11
CA MET A 25 3.51 1.87 9.22
C MET A 25 4.18 0.84 10.16
N PRO A 26 5.48 0.52 10.03
CA PRO A 26 6.15 -0.46 10.89
C PRO A 26 6.13 -0.13 12.39
N ARG A 27 5.91 1.14 12.74
CA ARG A 27 5.90 1.64 14.12
C ARG A 27 4.48 1.85 14.67
N LEU A 28 3.45 1.63 13.86
CA LEU A 28 2.07 1.84 14.29
C LEU A 28 1.63 0.74 15.26
N PRO A 29 1.20 1.08 16.48
CA PRO A 29 0.53 0.11 17.36
C PRO A 29 -0.83 -0.27 16.77
N ARG A 30 -1.35 -1.44 17.16
CA ARG A 30 -2.68 -1.89 16.72
C ARG A 30 -3.73 -0.86 17.11
N ASN A 31 -4.48 -0.38 16.12
CA ASN A 31 -5.48 0.66 16.32
C ASN A 31 -6.63 0.53 15.31
N ARG A 32 -7.73 1.24 15.58
CA ARG A 32 -8.93 1.27 14.73
C ARG A 32 -9.05 2.53 13.88
N LEU A 33 -7.95 3.23 13.62
CA LEU A 33 -7.96 4.48 12.85
C LEU A 33 -7.12 4.37 11.58
N ALA A 34 -5.85 3.96 11.68
CA ALA A 34 -4.87 3.96 10.61
C ALA A 34 -4.11 2.62 10.47
N GLY A 35 -3.73 2.27 9.24
CA GLY A 35 -2.91 1.09 8.93
C GLY A 35 -3.58 0.11 7.96
N ILE A 36 -2.99 -1.08 7.83
CA ILE A 36 -3.53 -2.21 7.06
C ILE A 36 -4.59 -2.92 7.92
N ARG A 37 -5.86 -2.65 7.64
CA ARG A 37 -6.99 -3.03 8.51
C ARG A 37 -7.88 -4.09 7.87
N PHE A 38 -7.39 -5.31 7.86
CA PHE A 38 -8.21 -6.48 7.52
C PHE A 38 -8.67 -7.16 8.82
N ALA A 39 -9.73 -7.97 8.76
CA ALA A 39 -10.17 -8.77 9.90
C ALA A 39 -8.99 -9.55 10.54
N ALA A 40 -8.10 -10.08 9.70
CA ALA A 40 -6.90 -10.77 10.11
C ALA A 40 -5.91 -9.92 10.94
N THR A 41 -5.71 -8.63 10.59
CA THR A 41 -4.79 -7.76 11.32
C THR A 41 -5.40 -7.16 12.59
N LEU A 42 -6.72 -7.04 12.65
CA LEU A 42 -7.41 -6.49 13.81
C LEU A 42 -7.55 -7.51 14.95
N GLU A 43 -7.58 -8.80 14.64
CA GLU A 43 -7.74 -9.87 15.63
C GLU A 43 -6.45 -10.22 16.39
N ASP A 44 -5.29 -10.15 15.74
CA ASP A 44 -4.01 -10.63 16.29
C ASP A 44 -2.88 -9.60 16.14
N ASP A 45 -2.27 -9.21 17.26
CA ASP A 45 -1.16 -8.24 17.32
C ASP A 45 0.11 -8.72 16.59
N ARG A 46 0.34 -10.04 16.50
CA ARG A 46 1.44 -10.63 15.73
C ARG A 46 1.19 -10.43 14.24
N VAL A 47 -0.03 -10.69 13.77
CA VAL A 47 -0.43 -10.45 12.36
C VAL A 47 -0.37 -8.96 12.02
N TRP A 48 -0.82 -8.09 12.94
CA TRP A 48 -0.70 -6.64 12.78
C TRP A 48 0.75 -6.22 12.53
N ARG A 49 1.67 -6.59 13.42
CA ARG A 49 3.09 -6.23 13.31
C ARG A 49 3.70 -6.74 12.02
N ASP A 50 3.51 -8.01 11.70
CA ASP A 50 4.06 -8.62 10.49
C ASP A 50 3.52 -7.95 9.22
N ALA A 51 2.22 -7.66 9.17
CA ALA A 51 1.60 -7.00 8.03
C ALA A 51 2.15 -5.58 7.81
N HIS A 52 2.36 -4.82 8.89
CA HIS A 52 2.88 -3.46 8.80
C HIS A 52 4.39 -3.39 8.52
N LEU A 53 5.18 -4.34 9.05
CA LEU A 53 6.60 -4.49 8.73
C LEU A 53 6.81 -4.80 7.24
N ARG A 54 6.00 -5.72 6.69
CA ARG A 54 6.06 -6.10 5.27
C ARG A 54 5.37 -5.08 4.34
N GLY A 55 4.33 -4.43 4.85
CA GLY A 55 3.49 -3.48 4.13
C GLY A 55 4.12 -2.11 3.98
N GLY A 56 4.81 -1.60 5.01
CA GLY A 56 5.44 -0.27 4.99
C GLY A 56 6.36 -0.04 3.79
N PRO A 57 7.38 -0.90 3.52
CA PRO A 57 8.22 -0.79 2.33
C PRO A 57 7.44 -0.83 1.01
N ARG A 58 6.41 -1.68 0.89
CA ARG A 58 5.59 -1.74 -0.33
C ARG A 58 4.74 -0.50 -0.52
N PHE A 59 4.20 0.06 0.55
CA PHE A 59 3.44 1.29 0.52
C PHE A 59 4.32 2.47 0.06
N ARG A 60 5.60 2.49 0.47
CA ARG A 60 6.60 3.42 -0.08
C ARG A 60 6.82 3.24 -1.58
N ILE A 61 6.95 1.99 -2.05
CA ILE A 61 7.11 1.71 -3.48
C ILE A 61 5.90 2.22 -4.27
N VAL A 62 4.68 1.96 -3.80
CA VAL A 62 3.45 2.48 -4.43
C VAL A 62 3.46 4.01 -4.49
N GLY A 63 3.82 4.68 -3.39
CA GLY A 63 3.90 6.14 -3.37
C GLY A 63 4.94 6.69 -4.34
N TRP A 64 6.11 6.04 -4.46
CA TRP A 64 7.13 6.42 -5.46
C TRP A 64 6.68 6.17 -6.89
N LEU A 65 5.95 5.08 -7.17
CA LEU A 65 5.41 4.82 -8.50
C LEU A 65 4.40 5.90 -8.90
N ILE A 66 3.52 6.32 -7.99
CA ILE A 66 2.53 7.37 -8.24
C ILE A 66 3.22 8.73 -8.44
N PHE A 67 4.10 9.11 -7.52
CA PHE A 67 4.80 10.40 -7.61
C PHE A 67 5.72 10.46 -8.83
N GLY A 68 6.54 9.43 -9.03
CA GLY A 68 7.51 9.37 -10.13
C GLY A 68 6.85 9.28 -11.50
N SER A 69 5.78 8.50 -11.66
CA SER A 69 5.08 8.41 -12.95
C SER A 69 4.47 9.74 -13.37
N GLY A 70 3.88 10.50 -12.44
CA GLY A 70 3.37 11.85 -12.73
C GLY A 70 4.45 12.83 -13.16
N LEU A 71 5.61 12.82 -12.50
CA LEU A 71 6.77 13.64 -12.91
C LEU A 71 7.27 13.27 -14.31
N VAL A 72 7.43 11.98 -14.60
CA VAL A 72 7.92 11.51 -15.90
C VAL A 72 6.93 11.85 -17.01
N LEU A 73 5.63 11.59 -16.82
CA LEU A 73 4.60 11.79 -17.83
C LEU A 73 4.33 13.28 -18.13
N THR A 74 4.69 14.18 -17.22
CA THR A 74 4.59 15.63 -17.43
C THR A 74 5.87 16.23 -18.04
N ALA A 75 7.01 15.54 -17.92
CA ALA A 75 8.30 15.97 -18.48
C ALA A 75 8.53 15.51 -19.94
N VAL A 76 7.88 14.44 -20.38
CA VAL A 76 8.03 13.87 -21.73
C VAL A 76 6.93 14.40 -22.66
N PRO A 77 7.23 14.72 -23.93
CA PRO A 77 6.23 15.18 -24.90
C PRO A 77 5.34 14.01 -25.36
N VAL A 78 4.33 13.68 -24.56
CA VAL A 78 3.27 12.72 -24.90
C VAL A 78 1.92 13.43 -25.00
N PRO A 79 0.97 12.91 -25.79
CA PRO A 79 -0.40 13.42 -25.82
C PRO A 79 -1.07 13.35 -24.45
N ASP A 80 -1.84 14.38 -24.10
CA ASP A 80 -2.46 14.52 -22.77
C ASP A 80 -3.32 13.30 -22.35
N TRP A 81 -4.10 12.75 -23.30
CA TRP A 81 -4.94 11.58 -23.02
C TRP A 81 -4.11 10.33 -22.68
N LEU A 82 -2.93 10.18 -23.30
CA LEU A 82 -2.03 9.07 -23.04
C LEU A 82 -1.34 9.25 -21.68
N ALA A 83 -0.91 10.47 -21.35
CA ALA A 83 -0.36 10.80 -20.04
C ALA A 83 -1.37 10.49 -18.93
N LEU A 84 -2.62 10.95 -19.09
CA LEU A 84 -3.69 10.68 -18.14
C LEU A 84 -3.96 9.17 -18.01
N GLY A 85 -4.14 8.47 -19.13
CA GLY A 85 -4.41 7.03 -19.13
C GLY A 85 -3.30 6.22 -18.48
N ALA A 86 -2.04 6.52 -18.82
CA ALA A 86 -0.88 5.85 -18.24
C ALA A 86 -0.76 6.10 -16.72
N PHE A 87 -0.92 7.36 -16.28
CA PHE A 87 -0.89 7.71 -14.86
C PHE A 87 -2.01 7.01 -14.08
N SER A 88 -3.24 6.99 -14.61
CA SER A 88 -4.37 6.29 -14.01
C SER A 88 -4.13 4.79 -13.92
N ALA A 89 -3.59 4.17 -14.98
CA ALA A 89 -3.28 2.74 -14.99
C ALA A 89 -2.22 2.37 -13.94
N VAL A 90 -1.14 3.16 -13.84
CA VAL A 90 -0.10 2.96 -12.80
C VAL A 90 -0.68 3.12 -11.41
N SER A 91 -1.48 4.16 -11.18
CA SER A 91 -2.06 4.45 -9.87
C SER A 91 -3.02 3.35 -9.42
N ILE A 92 -3.99 3.00 -10.26
CA ILE A 92 -4.98 1.96 -9.96
C ILE A 92 -4.28 0.60 -9.81
N GLY A 93 -3.41 0.23 -10.75
CA GLY A 93 -2.68 -1.04 -10.70
C GLY A 93 -1.85 -1.19 -9.43
N SER A 94 -1.13 -0.13 -9.03
CA SER A 94 -0.31 -0.14 -7.82
C SER A 94 -1.14 -0.26 -6.54
N ILE A 95 -2.26 0.47 -6.46
CA ILE A 95 -3.18 0.42 -5.31
C ILE A 95 -3.83 -0.97 -5.21
N THR A 96 -4.34 -1.50 -6.31
CA THR A 96 -4.95 -2.84 -6.36
C THR A 96 -3.95 -3.91 -5.97
N TRP A 97 -2.75 -3.88 -6.55
CA TRP A 97 -1.69 -4.83 -6.22
C TRP A 97 -1.36 -4.79 -4.72
N PHE A 98 -1.18 -3.60 -4.14
CA PHE A 98 -0.88 -3.46 -2.72
C PHE A 98 -2.01 -3.98 -1.83
N ALA A 99 -3.26 -3.67 -2.15
CA ALA A 99 -4.42 -4.15 -1.40
C ALA A 99 -4.50 -5.68 -1.42
N VAL A 100 -4.31 -6.29 -2.59
CA VAL A 100 -4.34 -7.75 -2.78
C VAL A 100 -3.16 -8.43 -2.07
N ASP A 101 -1.92 -7.96 -2.24
CA ASP A 101 -0.75 -8.52 -1.54
C ASP A 101 -0.92 -8.44 -0.02
N SER A 102 -1.36 -7.29 0.49
CA SER A 102 -1.57 -7.06 1.92
C SER A 102 -2.67 -7.98 2.48
N TYR A 103 -3.78 -8.14 1.76
CA TYR A 103 -4.87 -9.03 2.16
C TYR A 103 -4.42 -10.50 2.18
N ARG A 104 -3.75 -10.96 1.12
CA ARG A 104 -3.25 -12.34 1.01
C ARG A 104 -2.24 -12.64 2.11
N TYR A 105 -1.32 -11.72 2.38
CA TYR A 105 -0.32 -11.88 3.42
C TYR A 105 -0.94 -11.94 4.81
N ALA A 106 -1.79 -10.98 5.17
CA ALA A 106 -2.45 -10.95 6.48
C ALA A 106 -3.31 -12.21 6.70
N SER A 107 -4.05 -12.64 5.67
CA SER A 107 -4.89 -13.85 5.73
C SER A 107 -4.07 -15.13 5.90
N ALA A 108 -2.93 -15.24 5.20
CA ALA A 108 -2.02 -16.37 5.36
C ALA A 108 -1.41 -16.41 6.77
N ARG A 109 -1.02 -15.24 7.29
CA ARG A 109 -0.35 -15.16 8.60
C ARG A 109 -1.29 -15.45 9.77
N ARG A 110 -2.56 -15.04 9.69
CA ARG A 110 -3.60 -15.44 10.65
C ARG A 110 -3.77 -16.96 10.73
N ARG A 111 -3.83 -17.65 9.59
CA ARG A 111 -3.92 -19.12 9.55
C ARG A 111 -2.71 -19.77 10.20
N HIS A 112 -1.51 -19.26 9.93
CA HIS A 112 -0.28 -19.76 10.51
C HIS A 112 -0.26 -19.66 12.05
N TYR A 113 -0.61 -18.50 12.60
CA TYR A 113 -0.62 -18.33 14.05
C TYR A 113 -1.72 -19.13 14.74
N ARG A 114 -2.91 -19.24 14.15
CA ARG A 114 -3.98 -20.10 14.70
C ARG A 114 -3.56 -21.57 14.79
N ALA A 115 -2.92 -22.11 13.75
CA ALA A 115 -2.45 -23.48 13.76
C ALA A 115 -1.39 -23.73 14.85
N ILE A 116 -0.55 -22.74 15.14
CA ILE A 116 0.42 -22.81 16.26
C ILE A 116 -0.32 -22.82 17.60
N ASP A 117 -1.27 -21.90 17.79
CA ASP A 117 -2.01 -21.79 19.05
C ASP A 117 -2.83 -23.06 19.33
N GLU A 118 -3.47 -23.65 18.31
CA GLU A 118 -4.18 -24.95 18.40
C GLU A 118 -3.24 -26.11 18.74
N ALA A 119 -2.06 -26.17 18.11
CA ALA A 119 -1.07 -27.23 18.38
C ALA A 119 -0.52 -27.15 19.81
N VAL A 120 -0.33 -25.95 20.36
CA VAL A 120 0.08 -25.75 21.76
C VAL A 120 -1.05 -26.19 22.70
N ALA A 121 -2.28 -25.74 22.45
CA ALA A 121 -3.43 -26.09 23.30
C ALA A 121 -3.73 -27.59 23.33
N SER A 122 -3.40 -28.34 22.27
CA SER A 122 -3.57 -29.80 22.22
C SER A 122 -2.52 -30.61 23.03
N ARG A 123 -1.45 -29.95 23.49
CA ARG A 123 -0.36 -30.58 24.26
C ARG A 123 -0.51 -30.42 25.77
N ASP A 124 -1.40 -29.54 26.21
CA ASP A 124 -1.75 -29.28 27.61
C ASP A 124 -2.98 -30.09 28.03
#